data_AF-A0A4U0VCS3-F1
#
_entry.id   AF-A0A4U0VCS3-F1
#
_cell.length_a   1.000
_cell.length_b   1.000
_cell.length_c   1.000
_cell.angle_alpha   90.00
_cell.angle_beta   90.00
_cell.angle_gamma   90.00
#
_symmetry.space_group_name_H-M   'P 1'
#
loop_
_entity.id
_entity.type
_entity.pdbx_description
1 polymer ?
#
loop_
_entity_poly.entity_id
_entity_poly.type
_entity_poly.pdbx_seq_one_letter_code
_entity_poly.pdbx_strand_id
1 'polypeptide(L)'
;MRLPVHRTALRRRVPTHVITRPRHTALFHATAYRPEQRPQDPRLEDVEELLGDQFALLRPAYEVPKNPIILAHGLLGFDEWHIAGQNLPGIHYWRGITESLAEKGVEVITATVPPSGSIEKRAEMLAQSIERKAKGKAVNIIA
;
A
#
# COMPACT_ATOMS: atom_id res chain seq x y z
N MET A 1 11.92 20.70 -65.23
CA MET A 1 13.36 21.03 -65.09
C MET A 1 13.62 21.40 -63.63
N ARG A 2 14.56 20.68 -62.99
CA ARG A 2 15.24 20.88 -61.68
C ARG A 2 14.57 20.39 -60.37
N LEU A 3 15.38 19.56 -59.71
CA LEU A 3 15.30 18.75 -58.48
C LEU A 3 15.49 19.59 -57.17
N PRO A 4 15.41 18.96 -55.96
CA PRO A 4 15.01 19.56 -54.68
C PRO A 4 16.18 20.06 -53.82
N VAL A 5 15.89 20.75 -52.71
CA VAL A 5 16.93 21.17 -51.76
C VAL A 5 16.50 21.02 -50.29
N HIS A 6 17.07 19.97 -49.69
CA HIS A 6 17.58 19.81 -48.32
C HIS A 6 16.74 20.10 -47.05
N ARG A 7 16.53 19.00 -46.31
CA ARG A 7 16.46 18.93 -44.83
C ARG A 7 17.47 19.84 -44.15
N THR A 8 17.06 20.54 -43.09
CA THR A 8 17.91 20.77 -41.92
C THR A 8 17.04 20.78 -40.67
N ALA A 9 17.25 19.79 -39.79
CA ALA A 9 16.62 19.72 -38.49
C ALA A 9 17.32 20.69 -37.53
N LEU A 10 16.61 21.72 -37.06
CA LEU A 10 17.08 22.54 -35.95
C LEU A 10 16.32 22.19 -34.67
N ARG A 11 17.12 21.59 -33.78
CA ARG A 11 16.92 21.18 -32.39
C ARG A 11 16.13 22.23 -31.58
N ARG A 12 14.88 21.91 -31.21
CA ARG A 12 14.11 22.70 -30.23
C ARG A 12 14.79 22.59 -28.86
N ARG A 13 15.19 23.73 -28.29
CA ARG A 13 15.61 23.85 -26.88
C ARG A 13 14.35 23.80 -26.00
N VAL A 14 14.33 22.92 -25.01
CA VAL A 14 13.27 22.86 -23.99
C VAL A 14 13.67 23.81 -22.86
N PRO A 15 12.79 24.73 -22.42
CA PRO A 15 13.10 25.61 -21.29
C PRO A 15 13.03 24.81 -19.98
N THR A 16 14.11 24.89 -19.19
CA THR A 16 14.16 24.41 -17.81
C THR A 16 13.22 25.26 -16.96
N HIS A 17 12.02 24.74 -16.67
CA HIS A 17 11.17 25.31 -15.63
C HIS A 17 11.76 24.96 -14.27
N VAL A 18 12.26 25.98 -13.57
CA VAL A 18 12.63 25.92 -12.16
C VAL A 18 11.34 25.74 -11.36
N ILE A 19 11.09 24.53 -10.86
CA ILE A 19 9.97 24.25 -9.96
C ILE A 19 10.35 24.80 -8.58
N THR A 20 9.89 26.01 -8.28
CA THR A 20 9.85 26.54 -6.91
C THR A 20 8.82 25.74 -6.13
N ARG A 21 9.28 24.80 -5.28
CA ARG A 21 8.41 24.04 -4.38
C ARG A 21 7.83 25.00 -3.32
N PRO A 22 6.50 25.08 -3.15
CA PRO A 22 5.93 25.82 -2.03
C PRO A 22 6.25 25.05 -0.74
N ARG A 23 6.80 25.78 0.24
CA ARG A 23 6.93 25.32 1.63
C ARG A 23 5.55 25.30 2.25
N HIS A 24 4.80 24.22 2.01
CA HIS A 24 3.71 23.88 2.91
C HIS A 24 4.31 23.06 4.04
N THR A 25 4.53 23.75 5.16
CA THR A 25 4.73 23.15 6.47
C THR A 25 3.44 22.42 6.82
N ALA A 26 3.25 21.22 6.26
CA ALA A 26 2.29 20.29 6.82
C ALA A 26 2.80 20.04 8.24
N LEU A 27 2.09 20.58 9.22
CA LEU A 27 2.15 20.12 10.59
C LEU A 27 1.73 18.65 10.53
N PHE A 28 2.71 17.78 10.26
CA PHE A 28 2.57 16.37 10.50
C PHE A 28 2.09 16.30 11.94
N HIS A 29 0.97 15.62 12.17
CA HIS A 29 0.91 14.81 13.37
C HIS A 29 2.11 13.86 13.26
N ALA A 30 3.27 14.33 13.73
CA ALA A 30 3.92 13.65 14.80
C ALA A 30 2.82 13.42 15.84
N THR A 31 2.06 12.34 15.65
CA THR A 31 2.01 11.40 16.74
C THR A 31 3.47 11.14 17.02
N ALA A 32 4.03 11.96 17.92
CA ALA A 32 5.13 11.52 18.72
C ALA A 32 4.70 10.10 19.07
N TYR A 33 5.43 9.13 18.55
CA TYR A 33 5.44 7.83 19.13
C TYR A 33 5.81 8.12 20.59
N ARG A 34 4.79 8.37 21.41
CA ARG A 34 4.90 8.26 22.84
C ARG A 34 5.07 6.77 22.96
N PRO A 35 6.23 6.29 23.43
CA PRO A 35 6.24 5.00 24.06
C PRO A 35 5.39 5.21 25.31
N GLU A 36 4.05 5.21 25.16
CA GLU A 36 3.21 4.67 26.21
C GLU A 36 3.86 3.31 26.47
N GLN A 37 4.37 3.14 27.68
CA GLN A 37 5.09 1.96 28.12
C GLN A 37 4.17 0.77 27.91
N ARG A 38 4.21 0.20 26.69
CA ARG A 38 3.59 -1.07 26.40
C ARG A 38 4.32 -2.04 27.31
N PRO A 39 3.61 -2.88 28.07
CA PRO A 39 4.26 -3.93 28.83
C PRO A 39 5.18 -4.66 27.88
N GLN A 40 6.49 -4.53 28.11
CA GLN A 40 7.52 -5.22 27.33
C GLN A 40 7.19 -6.69 27.50
N ASP A 41 6.74 -7.36 26.43
CA ASP A 41 6.50 -8.79 26.51
C ASP A 41 7.89 -9.44 26.52
N PRO A 42 8.33 -10.08 27.62
CA PRO A 42 9.67 -10.64 27.72
C PRO A 42 9.95 -11.70 26.65
N ARG A 43 8.92 -12.18 25.94
CA ARG A 43 9.04 -13.10 24.80
C ARG A 43 9.38 -12.41 23.48
N LEU A 44 9.30 -11.09 23.42
CA LEU A 44 9.47 -10.28 22.21
C LEU A 44 10.67 -9.34 22.28
N GLU A 45 11.43 -9.32 23.37
CA GLU A 45 12.58 -8.42 23.58
C GLU A 45 13.58 -8.47 22.41
N ASP A 46 13.99 -9.67 22.01
CA ASP A 46 14.92 -9.87 20.87
C ASP A 46 14.35 -9.36 19.54
N VAL A 47 13.02 -9.43 19.38
CA VAL A 47 12.31 -9.06 18.15
C VAL A 47 12.09 -7.56 18.08
N GLU A 48 11.82 -6.93 19.22
CA GLU A 48 11.64 -5.48 19.37
C GLU A 48 12.94 -4.72 19.15
N GLU A 49 14.08 -5.26 19.59
CA GLU A 49 15.41 -4.70 19.31
C GLU A 49 15.73 -4.77 17.80
N LEU A 50 15.47 -5.92 17.16
CA LEU A 50 15.69 -6.12 15.72
C LEU A 50 14.78 -5.26 14.82
N LEU A 51 13.49 -5.13 15.18
CA LEU A 51 12.50 -4.36 14.42
C LEU A 51 12.55 -2.85 14.74
N GLY A 52 12.94 -2.50 15.96
CA GLY A 52 13.05 -1.14 16.45
C GLY A 52 14.13 -0.37 15.71
N ASP A 53 15.37 -0.87 15.74
CA ASP A 53 16.52 -0.08 15.30
C ASP A 53 16.69 -0.03 13.77
N GLN A 54 16.57 -1.17 13.08
CA GLN A 54 16.91 -1.22 11.65
C GLN A 54 15.86 -0.56 10.76
N PHE A 55 14.57 -0.68 11.14
CA PHE A 55 13.48 -0.10 10.36
C PHE A 55 13.09 1.31 10.80
N ALA A 56 13.39 1.73 12.05
CA ALA A 56 13.10 3.11 12.48
C ALA A 56 13.81 4.15 11.62
N LEU A 57 15.03 3.85 11.15
CA LEU A 57 15.79 4.73 10.24
C LEU A 57 15.12 4.90 8.87
N LEU A 58 14.33 3.91 8.43
CA LEU A 58 13.65 3.95 7.13
C LEU A 58 12.27 4.63 7.19
N ARG A 59 11.63 4.68 8.37
CA ARG A 59 10.29 5.27 8.55
C ARG A 59 10.15 6.70 8.01
N PRO A 60 11.11 7.62 8.22
CA PRO A 60 11.04 8.98 7.67
C PRO A 60 11.04 9.03 6.14
N ALA A 61 11.54 7.98 5.48
CA ALA A 61 11.68 7.89 4.03
C ALA A 61 10.56 7.09 3.36
N TYR A 62 9.56 6.59 4.10
CA TYR A 62 8.44 5.87 3.51
C TYR A 62 7.52 6.82 2.74
N GLU A 63 7.52 6.67 1.42
CA GLU A 63 6.61 7.37 0.53
C GLU A 63 5.32 6.55 0.31
N VAL A 64 4.23 7.26 0.02
CA VAL A 64 2.96 6.65 -0.38
C VAL A 64 3.15 5.98 -1.76
N PRO A 65 2.74 4.71 -1.93
CA PRO A 65 2.86 4.04 -3.22
C PRO A 65 1.98 4.72 -4.28
N LYS A 66 2.46 4.73 -5.52
CA LYS A 66 1.74 5.35 -6.66
C LYS A 66 0.44 4.63 -7.02
N ASN A 67 0.39 3.33 -6.75
CA ASN A 67 -0.71 2.45 -7.09
C ASN A 67 -1.41 1.97 -5.82
N PRO A 68 -2.74 1.75 -5.86
CA PRO A 68 -3.47 1.14 -4.75
C PRO A 68 -2.86 -0.20 -4.34
N ILE A 69 -2.98 -0.51 -3.05
CA ILE A 69 -2.61 -1.82 -2.51
C ILE A 69 -3.86 -2.70 -2.46
N ILE A 70 -3.78 -3.87 -3.10
CA ILE A 70 -4.70 -4.98 -2.91
C ILE A 70 -4.14 -5.85 -1.77
N LEU A 71 -4.91 -5.96 -0.69
CA LEU A 71 -4.66 -6.93 0.37
C LEU A 71 -5.45 -8.20 0.03
N ALA A 72 -4.74 -9.27 -0.35
CA ALA A 72 -5.31 -10.54 -0.76
C ALA A 72 -5.01 -11.61 0.28
N HIS A 73 -6.01 -12.09 1.03
CA HIS A 73 -5.74 -13.06 2.09
C HIS A 73 -5.34 -14.46 1.55
N GLY A 74 -4.54 -15.17 2.34
CA GLY A 74 -4.12 -16.55 2.08
C GLY A 74 -5.08 -17.62 2.60
N LEU A 75 -4.57 -18.43 3.53
CA LEU A 75 -5.24 -19.60 4.13
C LEU A 75 -6.56 -19.20 4.82
N LEU A 76 -7.61 -20.00 4.61
CA LEU A 76 -8.99 -19.86 5.13
C LEU A 76 -9.89 -18.80 4.47
N GLY A 77 -9.41 -18.01 3.51
CA GLY A 77 -10.33 -17.28 2.62
C GLY A 77 -11.19 -16.18 3.25
N PHE A 78 -10.92 -15.78 4.48
CA PHE A 78 -11.80 -14.88 5.22
C PHE A 78 -11.21 -13.48 5.22
N ASP A 79 -12.03 -12.49 4.84
CA ASP A 79 -11.77 -11.09 5.18
C ASP A 79 -12.22 -10.79 6.63
N GLU A 80 -13.20 -11.53 7.14
CA GLU A 80 -13.77 -11.39 8.48
C GLU A 80 -14.23 -12.75 9.01
N TRP A 81 -13.75 -13.15 10.20
CA TRP A 81 -14.14 -14.39 10.87
C TRP A 81 -15.01 -14.12 12.09
N HIS A 82 -16.23 -14.67 12.10
CA HIS A 82 -17.15 -14.56 13.23
C HIS A 82 -16.95 -15.75 14.16
N ILE A 83 -16.32 -15.54 15.32
CA ILE A 83 -16.20 -16.57 16.36
C ILE A 83 -17.59 -16.75 17.00
N ALA A 84 -18.01 -18.01 17.14
CA ALA A 84 -19.34 -18.48 17.57
C ALA A 84 -20.16 -17.49 18.41
N GLY A 85 -21.22 -16.95 17.80
CA GLY A 85 -22.23 -16.10 18.42
C GLY A 85 -22.51 -14.87 17.57
N GLN A 86 -23.78 -14.61 17.25
CA GLN A 86 -24.23 -13.42 16.48
C GLN A 86 -23.91 -12.08 17.18
N ASN A 87 -23.33 -12.13 18.38
CA ASN A 87 -23.10 -10.98 19.25
C ASN A 87 -21.62 -10.61 19.42
N LEU A 88 -20.68 -11.34 18.79
CA LEU A 88 -19.26 -10.99 18.83
C LEU A 88 -18.85 -10.30 17.52
N PRO A 89 -18.09 -9.19 17.57
CA PRO A 89 -17.59 -8.53 16.38
C PRO A 89 -16.67 -9.48 15.60
N GLY A 90 -16.81 -9.51 14.28
CA GLY A 90 -15.96 -10.32 13.42
C GLY A 90 -14.49 -9.89 13.52
N ILE A 91 -13.59 -10.88 13.46
CA ILE A 91 -12.15 -10.64 13.41
C ILE A 91 -11.76 -10.42 11.96
N HIS A 92 -11.36 -9.19 11.63
CA HIS A 92 -10.83 -8.87 10.30
C HIS A 92 -9.41 -9.41 10.13
N TYR A 93 -9.14 -10.01 8.97
CA TYR A 93 -7.82 -10.56 8.64
C TYR A 93 -6.71 -9.50 8.68
N TRP A 94 -7.03 -8.31 8.17
CA TRP A 94 -6.11 -7.17 8.05
C TRP A 94 -6.28 -6.12 9.16
N ARG A 95 -6.83 -6.51 10.32
CA ARG A 95 -7.12 -5.58 11.43
C ARG A 95 -5.89 -4.75 11.79
N GLY A 96 -6.04 -3.42 11.77
CA GLY A 96 -4.99 -2.45 12.05
C GLY A 96 -4.12 -2.09 10.84
N ILE A 97 -4.01 -2.97 9.85
CA ILE A 97 -3.20 -2.73 8.65
C ILE A 97 -3.95 -1.81 7.68
N THR A 98 -5.24 -2.10 7.42
CA THR A 98 -6.10 -1.28 6.56
C THR A 98 -6.18 0.15 7.06
N GLU A 99 -6.39 0.34 8.36
CA GLU A 99 -6.53 1.65 8.99
C GLU A 99 -5.20 2.41 8.95
N SER A 100 -4.10 1.77 9.36
CA SER A 100 -2.78 2.40 9.39
C SER A 100 -2.31 2.85 8.01
N LEU A 101 -2.57 2.05 6.96
CA LEU A 101 -2.24 2.41 5.59
C LEU A 101 -3.13 3.55 5.07
N ALA A 102 -4.44 3.48 5.32
CA ALA A 102 -5.37 4.54 4.93
C ALA A 102 -5.05 5.88 5.61
N GLU A 103 -4.67 5.88 6.89
CA GLU A 103 -4.22 7.07 7.63
C GLU A 103 -2.97 7.71 7.01
N LYS A 104 -2.12 6.93 6.35
CA LYS A 104 -0.96 7.42 5.60
C LYS A 104 -1.29 7.86 4.18
N GLY A 105 -2.57 7.85 3.79
CA GLY A 105 -3.03 8.24 2.46
C GLY A 105 -2.85 7.16 1.39
N VAL A 106 -2.64 5.91 1.80
CA VAL A 106 -2.56 4.77 0.88
C VAL A 106 -3.98 4.32 0.53
N GLU A 107 -4.28 4.20 -0.76
CA GLU A 107 -5.52 3.57 -1.22
C GLU A 107 -5.42 2.05 -1.03
N VAL A 108 -6.18 1.52 -0.07
CA VAL A 108 -6.19 0.10 0.26
C VAL A 108 -7.50 -0.54 -0.17
N ILE A 109 -7.40 -1.70 -0.81
CA ILE A 109 -8.52 -2.48 -1.30
C ILE A 109 -8.35 -3.90 -0.77
N THR A 110 -9.32 -4.40 -0.01
CA THR A 110 -9.36 -5.82 0.38
C THR A 110 -9.96 -6.66 -0.74
N ALA A 111 -9.37 -7.83 -1.01
CA ALA A 111 -9.87 -8.77 -2.00
C ALA A 111 -10.17 -10.12 -1.34
N THR A 112 -11.37 -10.63 -1.61
CA THR A 112 -11.81 -11.93 -1.09
C THR A 112 -11.55 -13.03 -2.12
N VAL A 113 -10.95 -14.13 -1.71
CA VAL A 113 -10.81 -15.37 -2.52
C VAL A 113 -11.46 -16.55 -1.80
N PRO A 114 -11.85 -17.63 -2.52
CA PRO A 114 -12.39 -18.82 -1.88
C PRO A 114 -11.45 -19.39 -0.80
N PRO A 115 -11.99 -19.88 0.33
CA PRO A 115 -11.22 -20.42 1.46
C PRO A 115 -10.47 -21.70 1.14
N SER A 116 -11.01 -22.47 0.19
CA SER A 116 -10.40 -23.64 -0.39
C SER A 116 -10.69 -23.66 -1.90
N GLY A 117 -9.86 -24.36 -2.65
CA GLY A 117 -9.97 -24.44 -4.11
C GLY A 117 -8.61 -24.50 -4.76
N SER A 118 -8.61 -24.73 -6.07
CA SER A 118 -7.38 -24.72 -6.86
C SER A 118 -6.78 -23.30 -6.93
N ILE A 119 -5.49 -23.22 -7.24
CA ILE A 119 -4.78 -21.94 -7.39
C ILE A 119 -5.44 -21.12 -8.49
N GLU A 120 -5.83 -21.76 -9.59
CA GLU A 120 -6.48 -21.15 -10.75
C GLU A 120 -7.80 -20.50 -10.34
N LYS A 121 -8.63 -21.21 -9.56
CA LYS A 121 -9.92 -20.68 -9.13
C LYS A 121 -9.77 -19.48 -8.19
N ARG A 122 -8.78 -19.54 -7.29
CA ARG A 122 -8.47 -18.42 -6.39
C ARG A 122 -7.90 -17.22 -7.17
N ALA A 123 -7.03 -17.45 -8.15
CA ALA A 123 -6.46 -16.42 -8.99
C ALA A 123 -7.54 -15.73 -9.85
N GLU A 124 -8.47 -16.50 -10.42
CA GLU A 124 -9.61 -15.96 -11.17
C GLU A 124 -10.47 -15.02 -10.30
N MET A 125 -10.82 -15.46 -9.08
CA MET A 125 -11.61 -14.64 -8.15
C MET A 125 -10.87 -13.38 -7.68
N LEU A 126 -9.55 -13.48 -7.47
CA LEU A 126 -8.72 -12.31 -7.16
C LEU A 126 -8.73 -11.32 -8.32
N ALA A 127 -8.51 -11.78 -9.56
CA ALA A 127 -8.52 -10.95 -10.75
C ALA A 127 -9.87 -10.21 -10.90
N GLN A 128 -10.99 -10.91 -10.76
CA GLN A 128 -12.33 -10.31 -10.80
C GLN A 128 -12.54 -9.25 -9.69
N SER A 129 -12.00 -9.48 -8.50
CA SER A 129 -12.05 -8.52 -7.40
C SER A 129 -11.25 -7.26 -7.73
N ILE A 130 -10.06 -7.42 -8.30
CA ILE A 130 -9.19 -6.31 -8.72
C ILE A 130 -9.88 -5.50 -9.82
N GLU A 131 -10.37 -6.14 -10.90
CA GLU A 131 -11.03 -5.43 -12.01
C GLU A 131 -12.20 -4.58 -11.52
N ARG A 132 -13.02 -5.15 -10.62
CA ARG A 132 -14.20 -4.47 -10.07
C ARG A 132 -13.84 -3.31 -9.15
N LYS A 133 -12.84 -3.49 -8.27
CA LYS A 133 -12.55 -2.53 -7.19
C LYS A 133 -11.50 -1.49 -7.59
N ALA A 134 -10.52 -1.85 -8.42
CA ALA A 134 -9.42 -0.98 -8.82
C ALA A 134 -9.80 0.01 -9.94
N LYS A 135 -10.96 -0.14 -10.58
CA LYS A 135 -11.49 0.79 -11.60
C LYS A 135 -10.49 1.10 -12.73
N GLY A 136 -9.75 0.08 -13.16
CA GLY A 136 -8.74 0.18 -14.23
C GLY A 136 -7.39 0.78 -13.82
N LYS A 137 -7.16 1.06 -12.52
CA LYS A 137 -5.83 1.44 -12.02
C LYS A 137 -4.88 0.23 -12.03
N ALA A 138 -3.60 0.47 -12.31
CA ALA A 138 -2.56 -0.48 -11.95
C ALA A 138 -2.52 -0.64 -10.42
N VAL A 139 -2.20 -1.83 -9.91
CA VAL A 139 -2.25 -2.14 -8.47
C VAL A 139 -0.97 -2.83 -8.00
N ASN A 140 -0.69 -2.71 -6.70
CA ASN A 140 0.28 -3.53 -5.98
C ASN A 140 -0.48 -4.61 -5.21
N ILE A 141 -0.04 -5.86 -5.22
CA ILE A 141 -0.70 -6.96 -4.50
C ILE A 141 0.19 -7.38 -3.34
N ILE A 142 -0.39 -7.48 -2.14
CA ILE A 142 0.24 -8.02 -0.94
C ILE A 142 -0.65 -9.16 -0.44
N ALA A 143 -0.04 -10.32 -0.17
CA ALA A 143 -0.74 -11.53 0.26
C ALA A 143 -0.06 -12.22 1.44
#